data_AF-A0A0R1PD26-F1
#
_entry.id   AF-A0A0R1PD26-F1
#
_cell.length_a   1.000
_cell.length_b   1.000
_cell.length_c   1.000
_cell.angle_alpha   90.00
_cell.angle_beta   90.00
_cell.angle_gamma   90.00
#
_symmetry.space_group_name_H-M   'P 1'
#
loop_
_entity.id
_entity.type
_entity.pdbx_description
1 polymer ?
#
loop_
_entity_poly.entity_id
_entity_poly.type
_entity_poly.pdbx_seq_one_letter_code
_entity_poly.pdbx_strand_id
1 'polypeptide(L)'
;MNRTVDHLIHTMFEELSVNRVRRFTVTDLTKASNVTRGTIYYYFDSIEDIYMATFEKKILNVAIKESDDFNKFIGKFVLYISENKTFSLNFYRLAELNIRRKFLINIFNSQLLKYNFKINPDNIYLVSGLCFIIINWLDNGLEMKTEFIIQEVNHYLEFFQITFKQI
;
A
#
# COMPACT_ATOMS: atom_id res chain seq x y z
N MET A 1 0.66 7.88 20.28
CA MET A 1 1.39 7.97 18.99
C MET A 1 2.76 8.55 19.29
N ASN A 2 3.84 7.92 18.81
CA ASN A 2 5.20 8.38 19.09
C ASN A 2 5.55 9.53 18.14
N ARG A 3 5.76 10.74 18.69
CA ARG A 3 6.01 11.95 17.89
C ARG A 3 7.21 11.82 16.94
N THR A 4 8.25 11.10 17.35
CA THR A 4 9.43 10.87 16.50
C THR A 4 9.11 9.94 15.34
N VAL A 5 8.36 8.86 15.59
CA VAL A 5 7.88 7.96 14.53
C VAL A 5 7.01 8.71 13.53
N ASP A 6 6.11 9.56 14.02
CA ASP A 6 5.23 10.35 13.17
C ASP A 6 5.99 11.36 12.30
N HIS A 7 6.99 12.00 12.88
CA HIS A 7 7.91 12.90 12.18
C HIS A 7 8.68 12.17 11.08
N LEU A 8 9.28 11.01 11.38
CA LEU A 8 10.02 10.21 10.41
C LEU A 8 9.15 9.75 9.23
N ILE A 9 7.92 9.28 9.52
CA ILE A 9 6.94 8.91 8.49
C ILE A 9 6.56 10.12 7.62
N HIS A 10 6.36 11.29 8.24
CA HIS A 10 6.00 12.49 7.52
C HIS A 10 7.12 12.96 6.59
N THR A 11 8.35 13.05 7.09
CA THR A 11 9.53 13.42 6.30
C THR A 11 9.77 12.45 5.15
N MET A 12 9.67 11.14 5.40
CA MET A 12 9.83 10.15 4.34
C MET A 12 8.76 10.31 3.26
N PHE A 13 7.52 10.53 3.64
CA PHE A 13 6.44 10.77 2.70
C PHE A 13 6.71 11.98 1.83
N GLU A 14 7.16 13.10 2.40
CA GLU A 14 7.50 14.32 1.66
C GLU A 14 8.64 14.07 0.67
N GLU A 15 9.77 13.54 1.14
CA GLU A 15 10.95 13.27 0.32
C GLU A 15 10.63 12.36 -0.88
N LEU A 16 9.81 11.33 -0.66
CA LEU A 16 9.43 10.39 -1.69
C LEU A 16 8.27 10.87 -2.58
N SER A 17 7.61 11.98 -2.24
CA SER A 17 6.51 12.55 -3.03
C SER A 17 6.99 13.55 -4.08
N VAL A 18 8.18 14.14 -3.91
CA VAL A 18 8.65 15.22 -4.81
C VAL A 18 9.04 14.68 -6.18
N ASN A 19 10.00 13.76 -6.26
CA ASN A 19 10.57 13.28 -7.52
C ASN A 19 10.83 11.76 -7.48
N ARG A 20 10.98 11.14 -8.65
CA ARG A 20 11.32 9.71 -8.74
C ARG A 20 12.74 9.46 -8.25
N VAL A 21 12.92 8.69 -7.17
CA VAL A 21 14.25 8.43 -6.56
C VAL A 21 14.74 6.99 -6.77
N ARG A 22 15.94 6.83 -7.33
CA ARG A 22 16.51 5.48 -7.60
C ARG A 22 16.91 4.75 -6.32
N ARG A 23 17.30 5.52 -5.30
CA ARG A 23 17.71 5.04 -3.98
C ARG A 23 17.32 6.10 -2.97
N PHE A 24 16.95 5.66 -1.78
CA PHE A 24 16.80 6.50 -0.60
C PHE A 24 17.34 5.70 0.59
N THR A 25 18.10 6.32 1.48
CA THR A 25 18.80 5.62 2.57
C THR A 25 18.47 6.22 3.92
N VAL A 26 18.81 5.49 4.99
CA VAL A 26 18.75 6.05 6.36
C VAL A 26 19.58 7.34 6.46
N THR A 27 20.68 7.48 5.72
CA THR A 27 21.46 8.73 5.68
C THR A 27 20.65 9.89 5.13
N ASP A 28 19.90 9.67 4.06
CA ASP A 28 19.09 10.72 3.44
C ASP A 28 17.97 11.12 4.40
N LEU A 29 17.33 10.14 5.04
CA LEU A 29 16.33 10.39 6.07
C LEU A 29 16.90 11.16 7.28
N THR A 30 18.12 10.84 7.73
CA THR A 30 18.73 11.57 8.86
C THR A 30 18.96 13.03 8.53
N LYS A 31 19.36 13.33 7.28
CA LYS A 31 19.57 14.70 6.80
C LYS A 31 18.24 15.45 6.69
N ALA A 32 17.22 14.82 6.10
CA ALA A 32 15.92 15.44 5.89
C ALA A 32 15.15 15.66 7.21
N SER A 33 15.21 14.70 8.14
CA SER A 33 14.44 14.72 9.38
C SER A 33 15.17 15.38 10.56
N ASN A 34 16.48 15.58 10.45
CA ASN A 34 17.38 15.97 11.55
C ASN A 34 17.32 14.99 12.76
N VAL A 35 17.05 13.71 12.50
CA VAL A 35 17.05 12.62 13.49
C VAL A 35 18.28 11.75 13.30
N THR A 36 18.95 11.37 14.40
CA THR A 36 20.16 10.54 14.33
C THR A 36 19.84 9.11 13.89
N ARG A 37 20.81 8.42 13.28
CA ARG A 37 20.67 7.00 12.91
C ARG A 37 20.31 6.12 14.11
N GLY A 38 20.91 6.35 15.27
CA GLY A 38 20.64 5.58 16.48
C GLY A 38 19.18 5.72 16.94
N THR A 39 18.62 6.93 16.86
CA THR A 39 17.20 7.15 17.16
C THR A 39 16.28 6.50 16.12
N ILE A 40 16.65 6.49 14.84
CA ILE A 40 15.86 5.81 13.80
C ILE A 40 15.87 4.30 14.06
N TYR A 41 17.05 3.71 14.30
CA TYR A 41 17.19 2.27 14.57
C TYR A 41 16.63 1.83 15.92
N TYR A 42 16.33 2.77 16.82
CA TYR A 42 15.56 2.47 18.02
C TYR A 42 14.08 2.16 17.71
N TYR A 43 13.53 2.70 16.62
CA TYR A 43 12.13 2.53 16.24
C TYR A 43 11.90 1.58 15.07
N PHE A 44 12.90 1.39 14.21
CA PHE A 44 12.78 0.64 12.97
C PHE A 44 14.05 -0.18 12.72
N ASP A 45 13.91 -1.45 12.34
CA ASP A 45 15.07 -2.31 12.11
C ASP A 45 15.79 -1.97 10.79
N SER A 46 15.04 -1.46 9.82
CA SER A 46 15.49 -1.17 8.46
C SER A 46 14.84 0.09 7.87
N ILE A 47 15.38 0.57 6.75
CA ILE A 47 14.72 1.61 5.95
C ILE A 47 13.42 1.08 5.32
N GLU A 48 13.35 -0.21 5.01
CA GLU A 48 12.14 -0.85 4.48
C GLU A 48 10.97 -0.77 5.46
N ASP A 49 11.20 -0.93 6.77
CA ASP A 49 10.14 -0.81 7.77
C ASP A 49 9.52 0.59 7.77
N ILE A 50 10.33 1.61 7.53
CA ILE A 50 9.88 3.00 7.44
C ILE A 50 9.08 3.21 6.16
N TYR A 51 9.49 2.63 5.02
CA TYR A 51 8.69 2.66 3.79
C TYR A 51 7.31 2.03 4.01
N MET A 52 7.27 0.87 4.66
CA MET A 52 6.03 0.14 4.95
C MET A 52 5.13 0.93 5.89
N ALA A 53 5.66 1.42 7.01
CA ALA A 53 4.92 2.24 7.96
C ALA A 53 4.40 3.53 7.32
N THR A 54 5.17 4.10 6.40
CA THR A 54 4.76 5.31 5.66
C THR A 54 3.61 5.01 4.71
N PHE A 55 3.72 3.96 3.90
CA PHE A 55 2.64 3.54 3.00
C PHE A 55 1.39 3.16 3.79
N GLU A 56 1.54 2.39 4.86
CA GLU A 56 0.45 2.00 5.74
C GLU A 56 -0.26 3.23 6.30
N LYS A 57 0.48 4.20 6.86
CA LYS A 57 -0.13 5.37 7.49
C LYS A 57 -0.76 6.34 6.49
N LYS A 58 -0.12 6.56 5.34
CA LYS A 58 -0.50 7.61 4.37
C LYS A 58 -1.50 7.15 3.32
N ILE A 59 -1.51 5.85 3.00
CA ILE A 59 -2.36 5.28 1.96
C ILE A 59 -3.36 4.30 2.58
N LEU A 60 -2.86 3.23 3.21
CA LEU A 60 -3.70 2.12 3.64
C LEU A 60 -4.70 2.51 4.73
N ASN A 61 -4.22 3.09 5.82
CA ASN A 61 -5.05 3.42 6.98
C ASN A 61 -6.08 4.50 6.65
N VAL A 62 -5.78 5.38 5.70
CA VAL A 62 -6.74 6.36 5.19
C VAL A 62 -7.84 5.65 4.39
N ALA A 63 -7.47 4.76 3.47
CA ALA A 63 -8.43 3.94 2.72
C ALA A 63 -9.34 3.10 3.64
N ILE A 64 -8.77 2.45 4.66
CA ILE A 64 -9.52 1.65 5.64
C ILE A 64 -10.47 2.53 6.45
N LYS A 65 -10.01 3.69 6.93
CA LYS A 65 -10.81 4.58 7.79
C LYS A 65 -12.03 5.14 7.04
N GLU A 66 -11.89 5.39 5.75
CA GLU A 66 -12.96 5.95 4.90
C GLU A 66 -13.87 4.90 4.26
N SER A 67 -13.77 3.63 4.68
CA SER A 67 -14.50 2.53 4.06
C SER A 67 -15.28 1.70 5.08
N ASP A 68 -16.56 1.47 4.79
CA ASP A 68 -17.49 0.65 5.56
C ASP A 68 -17.65 -0.78 4.99
N ASP A 69 -17.17 -1.03 3.78
CA ASP A 69 -17.15 -2.35 3.15
C ASP A 69 -15.86 -2.58 2.30
N PHE A 70 -15.65 -3.84 1.89
CA PHE A 70 -14.47 -4.23 1.13
C PHE A 70 -14.39 -3.58 -0.25
N ASN A 71 -15.51 -3.39 -0.95
CA ASN A 71 -15.51 -2.80 -2.29
C ASN A 71 -15.10 -1.32 -2.22
N LYS A 72 -15.67 -0.57 -1.27
CA LYS A 72 -15.28 0.83 -1.04
C LYS A 72 -13.82 0.93 -0.61
N PHE A 73 -13.35 -0.01 0.22
CA PHE A 73 -11.95 -0.09 0.60
C PHE A 73 -11.02 -0.20 -0.61
N ILE A 74 -11.26 -1.13 -1.54
CA ILE A 74 -10.38 -1.27 -2.71
C ILE A 74 -10.47 -0.02 -3.61
N GLY A 75 -11.67 0.54 -3.82
CA GLY A 75 -11.85 1.77 -4.59
C GLY A 75 -11.08 2.96 -3.99
N LYS A 76 -11.15 3.16 -2.67
CA LYS A 76 -10.38 4.17 -1.94
C LYS A 76 -8.89 3.90 -1.99
N PHE A 77 -8.47 2.65 -1.86
CA PHE A 77 -7.07 2.26 -1.97
C PHE A 77 -6.47 2.62 -3.33
N VAL A 78 -7.18 2.32 -4.43
CA VAL A 78 -6.81 2.73 -5.79
C VAL A 78 -6.72 4.26 -5.92
N LEU A 79 -7.71 4.97 -5.38
CA LEU A 79 -7.73 6.43 -5.41
C LEU A 79 -6.51 7.04 -4.69
N TYR A 80 -6.20 6.59 -3.48
CA TYR A 80 -5.05 7.12 -2.74
C TYR A 80 -3.71 6.76 -3.39
N ILE A 81 -3.59 5.60 -4.05
CA ILE A 81 -2.41 5.30 -4.88
C ILE A 81 -2.25 6.35 -5.98
N SER A 82 -3.34 6.69 -6.67
CA SER A 82 -3.37 7.71 -7.73
C SER A 82 -3.01 9.10 -7.22
N GLU A 83 -3.66 9.56 -6.17
CA GLU A 83 -3.45 10.89 -5.58
C GLU A 83 -2.00 11.07 -5.11
N ASN A 84 -1.36 9.97 -4.69
CA ASN A 84 0.01 9.94 -4.20
C ASN A 84 0.95 9.26 -5.19
N LYS A 85 0.73 9.45 -6.51
CA LYS A 85 1.42 8.73 -7.60
C LYS A 85 2.94 8.63 -7.44
N THR A 86 3.63 9.74 -7.22
CA THR A 86 5.11 9.75 -7.11
C THR A 86 5.58 8.94 -5.92
N PHE A 87 4.95 9.13 -4.76
CA PHE A 87 5.22 8.36 -3.54
C PHE A 87 4.97 6.87 -3.77
N SER A 88 3.78 6.50 -4.26
CA SER A 88 3.37 5.11 -4.49
C SER A 88 4.35 4.41 -5.43
N LEU A 89 4.77 5.08 -6.51
CA LEU A 89 5.75 4.52 -7.44
C LEU A 89 7.15 4.42 -6.84
N ASN A 90 7.56 5.34 -5.97
CA ASN A 90 8.85 5.29 -5.29
C ASN A 90 8.88 4.18 -4.25
N PHE A 91 7.87 4.11 -3.40
CA PHE A 91 7.63 2.98 -2.48
C PHE A 91 7.66 1.66 -3.25
N TYR A 92 6.88 1.57 -4.33
CA TYR A 92 6.83 0.38 -5.17
C TYR A 92 8.17 0.08 -5.84
N ARG A 93 9.11 1.01 -6.02
CA ARG A 93 10.44 0.68 -6.56
C ARG A 93 11.45 0.31 -5.47
N LEU A 94 11.36 0.96 -4.32
CA LEU A 94 12.37 0.88 -3.26
C LEU A 94 12.21 -0.37 -2.38
N ALA A 95 10.97 -0.79 -2.06
CA ALA A 95 10.74 -2.03 -1.31
C ALA A 95 11.21 -3.25 -2.13
N GLU A 96 11.57 -4.38 -1.54
CA GLU A 96 11.89 -5.57 -2.35
C GLU A 96 10.64 -6.19 -2.99
N LEU A 97 10.77 -6.77 -4.19
CA LEU A 97 9.65 -7.31 -4.96
C LEU A 97 8.82 -8.35 -4.19
N ASN A 98 9.49 -9.27 -3.49
CA ASN A 98 8.83 -10.31 -2.71
C ASN A 98 8.08 -9.73 -1.50
N ILE A 99 8.62 -8.66 -0.92
CA ILE A 99 7.99 -7.97 0.20
C ILE A 99 6.73 -7.23 -0.29
N ARG A 100 6.77 -6.54 -1.43
CA ARG A 100 5.62 -5.84 -2.03
C ARG A 100 4.43 -6.76 -2.27
N ARG A 101 4.67 -7.92 -2.90
CA ARG A 101 3.60 -8.90 -3.22
C ARG A 101 2.97 -9.46 -1.95
N LYS A 102 3.80 -9.92 -1.00
CA LYS A 102 3.32 -10.43 0.29
C LYS A 102 2.54 -9.36 1.05
N PHE A 103 3.02 -8.12 1.03
CA PHE A 103 2.37 -6.98 1.69
C PHE A 103 0.95 -6.74 1.14
N LEU A 104 0.78 -6.63 -0.18
CA LEU A 104 -0.55 -6.43 -0.79
C LEU A 104 -1.51 -7.60 -0.52
N ILE A 105 -1.03 -8.84 -0.65
CA ILE A 105 -1.84 -10.04 -0.37
C ILE A 105 -2.31 -10.04 1.09
N ASN A 106 -1.39 -9.79 2.03
CA ASN A 106 -1.70 -9.76 3.46
C ASN A 106 -2.73 -8.67 3.79
N ILE A 107 -2.58 -7.47 3.20
CA ILE A 107 -3.53 -6.37 3.39
C ILE A 107 -4.92 -6.78 2.90
N PHE A 108 -5.04 -7.23 1.65
CA PHE A 108 -6.35 -7.54 1.09
C PHE A 108 -7.01 -8.72 1.80
N ASN A 109 -6.26 -9.76 2.16
CA ASN A 109 -6.78 -10.86 2.96
C ASN A 109 -7.23 -10.40 4.36
N SER A 110 -6.47 -9.51 5.01
CA SER A 110 -6.87 -8.95 6.31
C SER A 110 -8.19 -8.18 6.24
N GLN A 111 -8.41 -7.41 5.16
CA GLN A 111 -9.65 -6.66 5.00
C GLN A 111 -10.81 -7.58 4.63
N LEU A 112 -10.60 -8.60 3.79
CA LEU A 112 -11.63 -9.61 3.51
C LEU A 112 -12.12 -10.29 4.81
N LEU A 113 -11.19 -10.73 5.67
CA LEU A 113 -11.53 -11.32 6.97
C LEU A 113 -12.34 -10.35 7.84
N LYS A 114 -11.91 -9.09 7.91
CA LYS A 114 -12.60 -8.04 8.68
C LYS A 114 -14.04 -7.81 8.21
N TYR A 115 -14.29 -7.93 6.90
CA TYR A 115 -15.63 -7.80 6.33
C TYR A 115 -16.39 -9.14 6.24
N ASN A 116 -16.01 -10.12 7.07
CA ASN A 116 -16.68 -11.42 7.24
C ASN A 116 -16.76 -12.28 5.96
N PHE A 117 -15.83 -12.11 5.02
CA PHE A 117 -15.68 -13.10 3.95
C PHE A 117 -15.06 -14.39 4.54
N LYS A 118 -15.70 -15.53 4.28
CA LYS A 118 -15.17 -16.83 4.70
C LYS A 118 -13.91 -17.15 3.88
N ILE A 119 -12.74 -16.96 4.48
CA ILE A 119 -11.47 -17.43 3.89
C ILE A 119 -11.21 -18.86 4.36
N ASN A 120 -11.02 -19.79 3.43
CA ASN A 120 -10.57 -21.15 3.62
C ASN A 120 -9.23 -21.36 2.88
N PRO A 121 -8.51 -22.47 3.13
CA PRO A 121 -7.24 -22.75 2.46
C PRO A 121 -7.35 -22.76 0.93
N ASP A 122 -8.51 -23.15 0.39
CA ASP A 122 -8.76 -23.20 -1.07
C ASP A 122 -8.91 -21.81 -1.70
N ASN A 123 -9.13 -20.77 -0.88
CA ASN A 123 -9.44 -19.43 -1.34
C ASN A 123 -8.50 -18.36 -0.72
N ILE A 124 -7.37 -18.77 -0.12
CA ILE A 124 -6.35 -17.88 0.43
C ILE A 124 -5.70 -16.94 -0.62
N TYR A 125 -5.84 -17.30 -1.90
CA TYR A 125 -5.35 -16.54 -3.07
C TYR A 125 -6.45 -15.74 -3.79
N LEU A 126 -7.64 -15.59 -3.21
CA LEU A 126 -8.75 -14.85 -3.81
C LEU A 126 -8.40 -13.40 -4.18
N VAL A 127 -7.51 -12.79 -3.41
CA VAL A 127 -7.06 -11.41 -3.62
C VAL A 127 -6.02 -11.31 -4.72
N SER A 128 -5.53 -12.43 -5.28
CA SER A 128 -4.46 -12.43 -6.28
C SER A 128 -4.84 -11.68 -7.56
N GLY A 129 -6.10 -11.73 -8.00
CA GLY A 129 -6.54 -10.93 -9.16
C GLY A 129 -6.56 -9.43 -8.86
N LEU A 130 -6.98 -9.02 -7.66
CA LEU A 130 -6.86 -7.61 -7.22
C LEU A 130 -5.38 -7.19 -7.15
N CYS A 131 -4.53 -8.02 -6.56
CA CYS A 131 -3.09 -7.76 -6.52
C CYS A 131 -2.52 -7.64 -7.94
N PHE A 132 -2.94 -8.49 -8.87
CA PHE A 132 -2.50 -8.44 -10.26
C PHE A 132 -2.83 -7.10 -10.93
N ILE A 133 -4.08 -6.63 -10.81
CA ILE A 133 -4.51 -5.33 -11.38
C ILE A 133 -3.64 -4.18 -10.82
N ILE A 134 -3.48 -4.12 -9.50
CA ILE A 134 -2.71 -3.04 -8.85
C ILE A 134 -1.22 -3.11 -9.20
N ILE A 135 -0.63 -4.31 -9.19
CA ILE A 135 0.78 -4.51 -9.52
C ILE A 135 1.03 -4.16 -10.98
N ASN A 136 0.18 -4.62 -11.90
CA ASN A 136 0.30 -4.29 -13.32
C ASN A 136 0.22 -2.77 -13.54
N TRP A 137 -0.69 -2.08 -12.84
CA TRP A 137 -0.78 -0.62 -12.92
C TRP A 137 0.49 0.09 -12.41
N LEU A 138 1.05 -0.38 -11.29
CA LEU A 138 2.31 0.14 -10.73
C LEU A 138 3.53 -0.15 -11.63
N ASP A 139 3.61 -1.35 -12.20
CA ASP A 139 4.66 -1.75 -13.15
C ASP A 139 4.64 -0.87 -14.41
N ASN A 140 3.44 -0.49 -14.87
CA ASN A 140 3.23 0.45 -15.98
C ASN A 140 3.21 1.92 -15.53
N GLY A 141 3.87 2.27 -14.42
CA GLY A 141 4.09 3.67 -14.04
C GLY A 141 2.83 4.46 -13.66
N LEU A 142 1.74 3.77 -13.31
CA LEU A 142 0.42 4.36 -13.08
C LEU A 142 -0.06 5.20 -14.28
N GLU A 143 0.19 4.74 -15.51
CA GLU A 143 -0.16 5.46 -16.76
C GLU A 143 -1.65 5.36 -17.11
N MET A 144 -2.27 4.21 -16.87
CA MET A 144 -3.72 4.05 -17.07
C MET A 144 -4.49 5.00 -16.14
N LYS A 145 -5.55 5.64 -16.64
CA LYS A 145 -6.40 6.52 -15.85
C LYS A 145 -7.05 5.75 -14.70
N THR A 146 -7.10 6.38 -13.54
CA THR A 146 -7.64 5.83 -12.30
C THR A 146 -9.08 5.32 -12.44
N GLU A 147 -9.91 6.01 -13.22
CA GLU A 147 -11.28 5.60 -13.53
C GLU A 147 -11.36 4.21 -14.17
N PHE A 148 -10.45 3.90 -15.10
CA PHE A 148 -10.40 2.58 -15.76
C PHE A 148 -9.91 1.50 -14.81
N ILE A 149 -8.95 1.80 -13.94
CA ILE A 149 -8.49 0.85 -12.92
C ILE A 149 -9.59 0.56 -11.90
N ILE A 150 -10.35 1.58 -11.48
CA ILE A 150 -11.52 1.38 -10.61
C ILE A 150 -12.56 0.49 -11.31
N GLN A 151 -12.79 0.67 -12.61
CA GLN A 151 -13.69 -0.20 -13.39
C GLN A 151 -13.19 -1.65 -13.42
N GLU A 152 -11.90 -1.89 -13.70
CA GLU A 152 -11.32 -3.24 -13.72
C GLU A 152 -11.44 -3.93 -12.36
N VAL A 153 -11.12 -3.20 -11.28
CA VAL A 153 -11.27 -3.68 -9.91
C VAL A 153 -12.73 -4.02 -9.60
N ASN A 154 -13.68 -3.14 -9.93
CA ASN A 154 -15.09 -3.37 -9.66
C ASN A 154 -15.60 -4.58 -10.42
N HIS A 155 -15.20 -4.75 -11.68
CA HIS A 155 -15.55 -5.92 -12.47
C HIS A 155 -15.00 -7.22 -11.86
N TYR A 156 -13.75 -7.20 -11.39
CA TYR A 156 -13.18 -8.34 -10.66
C TYR A 156 -13.95 -8.63 -9.36
N LEU A 157 -14.34 -7.59 -8.61
CA LEU A 157 -15.10 -7.73 -7.37
C LEU A 157 -16.51 -8.29 -7.62
N GLU A 158 -17.17 -7.93 -8.72
CA GLU A 158 -18.45 -8.51 -9.13
C GLU A 158 -18.30 -10.02 -9.39
N PHE A 159 -17.31 -10.42 -10.19
CA PHE A 159 -17.01 -11.83 -10.45
C PHE A 159 -16.70 -12.59 -9.15
N PHE A 160 -15.89 -11.98 -8.28
CA PHE A 160 -15.54 -12.50 -6.97
C PHE A 160 -16.79 -12.73 -6.09
N GLN A 161 -17.69 -11.75 -6.02
CA GLN A 161 -18.89 -11.88 -5.19
C GLN A 161 -19.85 -12.95 -5.73
N ILE A 162 -20.02 -13.07 -7.05
CA ILE A 162 -20.84 -14.13 -7.66
C ILE A 162 -20.28 -15.51 -7.34
N THR A 163 -18.96 -15.68 -7.48
CA THR A 163 -18.30 -16.97 -7.34
C THR A 163 -18.22 -17.43 -5.88
N PHE A 164 -18.03 -16.49 -4.94
CA PHE A 164 -17.68 -16.83 -3.55
C PHE A 164 -18.72 -16.46 -2.49
N LYS A 165 -19.79 -15.70 -2.81
CA LYS A 165 -20.96 -15.58 -1.91
C LYS A 165 -21.98 -16.72 -2.06
N GLN A 166 -21.79 -17.62 -3.04
CA GLN A 166 -22.63 -18.81 -3.23
C GLN A 166 -22.20 -20.03 -2.38
N ILE A 167 -21.24 -19.85 -1.45
CA ILE A 167 -20.70 -20.87 -0.53
C ILE A 167 -20.77 -20.35 0.92
#